data_AF-A0A524CWF7-F1
#
_entry.id   AF-A0A524CWF7-F1
#
_cell.length_a   1.000
_cell.length_b   1.000
_cell.length_c   1.000
_cell.angle_alpha   90.00
_cell.angle_beta   90.00
_cell.angle_gamma   90.00
#
_symmetry.space_group_name_H-M   'P 1'
#
loop_
_entity.id
_entity.type
_entity.pdbx_description
1 polymer ?
#
loop_
_entity_poly.entity_id
_entity_poly.type
_entity_poly.pdbx_seq_one_letter_code
_entity_poly.pdbx_strand_id
1 'polypeptide(L)'
;MVVIKASKTHPLYEKIVEIVGEEQVNDNPVVISSYSKDACHLTAERPGIIVMPSSVEAIQRIVRTCSETKTPIMPAGGRNGICGACLPRVKEAVLLDMVKMNKLVNLNKDTMTVTVEAGMRWAELIRHLDANGFKLGFRGPYGGNAATVGGSVSINSMGYAASRFGPAPEGVVSLEVVLPTGDIVTTGSGWNKDAETFTRYSSFSDLTGIFLGDHGSL
;
A
#
# COMPACT_ATOMS: atom_id res chain seq x y z
N MET A 1 -5.34 1.00 26.86
CA MET A 1 -5.92 1.13 25.50
C MET A 1 -7.02 0.09 25.39
N VAL A 2 -8.27 0.47 25.12
CA VAL A 2 -9.37 -0.50 24.96
C VAL A 2 -9.27 -1.10 23.57
N VAL A 3 -9.01 -2.40 23.48
CA VAL A 3 -9.03 -3.13 22.19
C VAL A 3 -10.47 -3.54 21.91
N ILE A 4 -11.06 -2.96 20.87
CA ILE A 4 -12.41 -3.31 20.44
C ILE A 4 -12.35 -4.68 19.76
N LYS A 5 -13.00 -5.68 20.35
CA LYS A 5 -13.05 -7.04 19.80
C LYS A 5 -13.85 -7.08 18.50
N ALA A 6 -13.43 -7.95 17.58
CA ALA A 6 -14.15 -8.26 16.36
C ALA A 6 -15.56 -8.83 16.67
N SER A 7 -16.49 -8.60 15.74
CA SER A 7 -17.85 -9.12 15.80
C SER A 7 -17.98 -10.53 15.21
N LYS A 8 -17.02 -10.95 14.37
CA LYS A 8 -16.95 -12.28 13.74
C LYS A 8 -18.17 -12.62 12.88
N THR A 9 -18.68 -11.60 12.20
CA THR A 9 -19.89 -11.63 11.34
C THR A 9 -19.57 -11.73 9.85
N HIS A 10 -18.39 -11.29 9.42
CA HIS A 10 -18.03 -11.35 8.00
C HIS A 10 -17.88 -12.81 7.53
N PRO A 11 -18.41 -13.20 6.34
CA PRO A 11 -18.35 -14.58 5.86
C PRO A 11 -16.92 -15.16 5.72
N LEU A 12 -15.93 -14.29 5.48
CA LEU A 12 -14.52 -14.67 5.38
C LEU A 12 -13.73 -14.55 6.69
N TYR A 13 -14.36 -14.21 7.82
CA TYR A 13 -13.65 -13.90 9.07
C TYR A 13 -12.67 -15.01 9.47
N GLU A 14 -13.16 -16.24 9.64
CA GLU A 14 -12.33 -17.37 10.10
C GLU A 14 -11.20 -17.69 9.10
N LYS A 15 -11.50 -17.71 7.79
CA LYS A 15 -10.49 -17.94 6.74
C LYS A 15 -9.37 -16.90 6.77
N ILE A 16 -9.70 -15.64 6.99
CA ILE A 16 -8.72 -14.55 7.04
C ILE A 16 -7.91 -14.64 8.34
N VAL A 17 -8.54 -14.98 9.47
CA VAL A 17 -7.86 -15.21 10.75
C VAL A 17 -6.84 -16.36 10.64
N GLU A 18 -7.14 -17.42 9.90
CA GLU A 18 -6.16 -18.49 9.61
C GLU A 18 -4.95 -18.02 8.77
N ILE A 19 -5.06 -16.88 8.07
CA ILE A 19 -3.98 -16.32 7.26
C ILE A 19 -3.09 -15.39 8.08
N VAL A 20 -3.70 -14.45 8.82
CA VAL A 20 -2.97 -13.35 9.49
C VAL A 20 -3.09 -13.36 11.02
N GLY A 21 -3.88 -14.25 11.59
CA GLY A 21 -4.18 -14.26 13.02
C GLY A 21 -5.20 -13.22 13.45
N GLU A 22 -5.82 -13.46 14.61
CA GLU A 22 -6.98 -12.69 15.09
C GLU A 22 -6.64 -11.22 15.37
N GLU A 23 -5.40 -10.91 15.77
CA GLU A 23 -4.97 -9.53 16.06
C GLU A 23 -4.84 -8.64 14.82
N GLN A 24 -4.83 -9.22 13.62
CA GLN A 24 -4.70 -8.51 12.35
C GLN A 24 -6.05 -8.30 11.65
N VAL A 25 -7.16 -8.72 12.28
CA VAL A 25 -8.49 -8.74 11.67
C VAL A 25 -9.52 -8.04 12.55
N ASN A 26 -10.37 -7.21 11.95
CA ASN A 26 -11.48 -6.61 12.68
C ASN A 26 -12.67 -6.28 11.77
N ASP A 27 -13.86 -6.75 12.14
CA ASP A 27 -15.14 -6.46 11.49
C ASP A 27 -16.13 -5.78 12.43
N ASN A 28 -15.67 -5.28 13.58
CA ASN A 28 -16.54 -4.58 14.52
C ASN A 28 -17.10 -3.29 13.87
N PRO A 29 -18.42 -3.02 13.94
CA PRO A 29 -19.04 -1.84 13.34
C PRO A 29 -18.38 -0.50 13.71
N VAL A 30 -17.86 -0.37 14.94
CA VAL A 30 -17.17 0.84 15.39
C VAL A 30 -15.81 0.98 14.71
N VAL A 31 -15.06 -0.12 14.59
CA VAL A 31 -13.74 -0.14 13.97
C VAL A 31 -13.86 0.10 12.47
N ILE A 32 -14.72 -0.65 11.77
CA ILE A 32 -14.91 -0.51 10.31
C ILE A 32 -15.41 0.89 9.92
N SER A 33 -16.19 1.55 10.79
CA SER A 33 -16.62 2.94 10.56
C SER A 33 -15.46 3.94 10.49
N SER A 34 -14.36 3.69 11.19
CA SER A 34 -13.17 4.55 11.14
C SER A 34 -12.39 4.44 9.83
N TYR A 35 -12.73 3.46 8.99
CA TYR A 35 -12.13 3.23 7.67
C TYR A 35 -13.01 3.75 6.52
N SER A 36 -14.16 4.34 6.83
CA SER A 36 -15.07 4.96 5.85
C SER A 36 -14.80 6.44 5.62
N LYS A 37 -13.62 6.95 5.99
CA LYS A 37 -13.24 8.35 5.82
C LYS A 37 -11.78 8.48 5.40
N ASP A 38 -11.54 9.46 4.55
CA ASP A 38 -10.25 10.10 4.30
C ASP A 38 -10.43 11.62 4.47
N ALA A 39 -9.53 12.44 3.93
CA ALA A 39 -9.63 13.89 4.03
C ALA A 39 -10.54 14.53 2.96
N CYS A 40 -11.26 13.75 2.16
CA CYS A 40 -12.21 14.27 1.18
C CYS A 40 -13.63 14.45 1.76
N HIS A 41 -14.53 15.06 0.99
CA HIS A 41 -15.91 15.32 1.36
C HIS A 41 -16.90 14.26 0.84
N LEU A 42 -16.41 13.22 0.17
CA LEU A 42 -17.24 12.16 -0.39
C LEU A 42 -17.80 11.27 0.72
N THR A 43 -19.00 10.76 0.49
CA THR A 43 -19.58 9.71 1.31
C THR A 43 -18.99 8.36 0.92
N ALA A 44 -18.91 7.45 1.88
CA ALA A 44 -18.40 6.10 1.69
C ALA A 44 -19.29 5.08 2.37
N GLU A 45 -19.24 3.86 1.87
CA GLU A 45 -19.75 2.70 2.59
C GLU A 45 -18.78 2.30 3.71
N ARG A 46 -19.17 1.33 4.52
CA ARG A 46 -18.26 0.63 5.46
C ARG A 46 -17.65 -0.58 4.76
N PRO A 47 -16.37 -0.89 4.97
CA PRO A 47 -15.86 -2.18 4.54
C PRO A 47 -16.51 -3.27 5.39
N GLY A 48 -16.56 -4.51 4.88
CA GLY A 48 -17.11 -5.63 5.62
C GLY A 48 -16.17 -6.13 6.70
N ILE A 49 -14.87 -6.02 6.45
CA ILE A 49 -13.79 -6.45 7.33
C ILE A 49 -12.51 -5.71 6.99
N ILE A 50 -11.70 -5.44 8.00
CA ILE A 50 -10.37 -4.85 7.84
C ILE A 50 -9.33 -5.90 8.19
N VAL A 51 -8.29 -5.95 7.37
CA VAL A 51 -7.15 -6.84 7.55
C VAL A 51 -5.88 -6.01 7.46
N MET A 52 -5.00 -6.16 8.44
CA MET A 52 -3.69 -5.50 8.46
C MET A 52 -2.60 -6.54 8.19
N PRO A 53 -2.32 -6.95 6.94
CA PRO A 53 -1.29 -7.94 6.65
C PRO A 53 0.11 -7.44 7.02
N SER A 54 1.02 -8.37 7.27
CA SER A 54 2.43 -8.08 7.63
C SER A 54 3.46 -8.84 6.80
N SER A 55 3.01 -9.53 5.74
CA SER A 55 3.89 -10.22 4.79
C SER A 55 3.22 -10.33 3.42
N VAL A 56 4.04 -10.54 2.39
CA VAL A 56 3.57 -10.71 1.01
C VAL A 56 2.76 -12.00 0.87
N GLU A 57 3.19 -13.08 1.52
CA GLU A 57 2.51 -14.39 1.48
C GLU A 57 1.09 -14.31 2.05
N ALA A 58 0.90 -13.51 3.11
CA ALA A 58 -0.41 -13.26 3.67
C ALA A 58 -1.32 -12.55 2.65
N ILE A 59 -0.79 -11.52 1.96
CA ILE A 59 -1.54 -10.80 0.91
C ILE A 59 -1.91 -11.75 -0.23
N GLN A 60 -0.98 -12.56 -0.72
CA GLN A 60 -1.26 -13.53 -1.79
C GLN A 60 -2.39 -14.49 -1.39
N ARG A 61 -2.38 -15.01 -0.15
CA ARG A 61 -3.44 -15.91 0.35
C ARG A 61 -4.79 -15.20 0.48
N ILE A 62 -4.81 -13.96 0.96
CA ILE A 62 -6.06 -13.17 1.07
C ILE A 62 -6.62 -12.88 -0.33
N VAL A 63 -5.77 -12.43 -1.26
CA VAL A 63 -6.18 -12.11 -2.64
C VAL A 63 -6.74 -13.33 -3.34
N ARG A 64 -6.10 -14.50 -3.23
CA ARG A 64 -6.65 -15.76 -3.78
C ARG A 64 -7.99 -16.11 -3.16
N THR A 65 -8.10 -16.05 -1.83
CA THR A 65 -9.36 -16.35 -1.12
C THR A 65 -10.50 -15.45 -1.61
N CYS A 66 -10.26 -14.15 -1.72
CA CYS A 66 -11.25 -13.19 -2.19
C CYS A 66 -11.58 -13.36 -3.68
N SER A 67 -10.60 -13.73 -4.51
CA SER A 67 -10.80 -14.02 -5.93
C SER A 67 -11.73 -15.23 -6.12
N GLU A 68 -11.49 -16.31 -5.37
CA GLU A 68 -12.34 -17.52 -5.36
C GLU A 68 -13.78 -17.23 -4.92
N THR A 69 -13.96 -16.39 -3.90
CA THR A 69 -15.28 -16.04 -3.36
C THR A 69 -15.91 -14.83 -4.03
N LYS A 70 -15.25 -14.23 -5.02
CA LYS A 70 -15.65 -12.98 -5.70
C LYS A 70 -15.91 -11.84 -4.71
N THR A 71 -15.17 -11.82 -3.60
CA THR A 71 -15.27 -10.77 -2.59
C THR A 71 -14.38 -9.60 -2.99
N PRO A 72 -14.91 -8.37 -3.10
CA PRO A 72 -14.10 -7.21 -3.46
C PRO A 72 -12.99 -6.94 -2.44
N ILE A 73 -11.83 -6.53 -2.93
CA ILE A 73 -10.69 -6.13 -2.10
C ILE A 73 -10.41 -4.65 -2.36
N MET A 74 -10.02 -3.94 -1.31
CA MET A 74 -9.59 -2.54 -1.40
C MET A 74 -8.33 -2.32 -0.58
N PRO A 75 -7.20 -1.94 -1.19
CA PRO A 75 -6.00 -1.57 -0.44
C PRO A 75 -6.17 -0.18 0.18
N ALA A 76 -5.59 -0.01 1.37
CA ALA A 76 -5.49 1.25 2.06
C ALA A 76 -4.12 1.39 2.71
N GLY A 77 -3.66 2.63 2.85
CA GLY A 77 -2.47 2.96 3.63
C GLY A 77 -2.80 4.02 4.66
N GLY A 78 -2.10 5.16 4.61
CA GLY A 78 -2.25 6.24 5.59
C GLY A 78 -3.60 6.98 5.60
N ARG A 79 -4.51 6.70 4.64
CA ARG A 79 -5.88 7.25 4.54
C ARG A 79 -5.98 8.79 4.66
N ASN A 80 -4.94 9.51 4.26
CA ASN A 80 -4.89 10.98 4.24
C ASN A 80 -5.11 11.57 2.83
N GLY A 81 -5.61 10.76 1.90
CA GLY A 81 -5.96 11.20 0.55
C GLY A 81 -7.15 12.16 0.58
N ILE A 82 -7.31 12.92 -0.51
CA ILE A 82 -8.38 13.90 -0.71
C ILE A 82 -9.27 13.59 -1.92
N CYS A 83 -9.07 12.43 -2.55
CA CYS A 83 -9.79 12.01 -3.75
C CYS A 83 -10.74 10.83 -3.52
N GLY A 84 -10.79 10.26 -2.31
CA GLY A 84 -11.67 9.16 -1.99
C GLY A 84 -11.21 7.79 -2.51
N ALA A 85 -9.97 7.64 -2.96
CA ALA A 85 -9.45 6.40 -3.56
C ALA A 85 -9.50 5.20 -2.60
N CYS A 86 -9.16 5.41 -1.33
CA CYS A 86 -9.19 4.37 -0.30
C CYS A 86 -10.57 4.20 0.37
N LEU A 87 -11.57 4.97 -0.04
CA LEU A 87 -12.89 4.93 0.59
C LEU A 87 -13.68 3.71 0.11
N PRO A 88 -14.27 2.92 1.02
CA PRO A 88 -15.08 1.78 0.65
C PRO A 88 -16.27 2.18 -0.22
N ARG A 89 -16.51 1.39 -1.27
CA ARG A 89 -17.68 1.51 -2.17
C ARG A 89 -18.63 0.32 -2.07
N VAL A 90 -18.20 -0.76 -1.43
CA VAL A 90 -18.96 -2.00 -1.30
C VAL A 90 -18.97 -2.45 0.16
N LYS A 91 -20.15 -2.75 0.69
CA LYS A 91 -20.40 -3.03 2.13
C LYS A 91 -19.69 -4.27 2.67
N GLU A 92 -19.35 -5.22 1.80
CA GLU A 92 -18.72 -6.50 2.16
C GLU A 92 -17.27 -6.59 1.65
N ALA A 93 -16.68 -5.46 1.25
CA ALA A 93 -15.30 -5.46 0.78
C ALA A 93 -14.33 -5.79 1.93
N VAL A 94 -13.30 -6.56 1.59
CA VAL A 94 -12.12 -6.76 2.43
C VAL A 94 -11.19 -5.57 2.23
N LEU A 95 -11.00 -4.77 3.27
CA LEU A 95 -10.05 -3.66 3.24
C LEU A 95 -8.68 -4.13 3.75
N LEU A 96 -7.64 -4.02 2.92
CA LEU A 96 -6.26 -4.34 3.26
C LEU A 96 -5.54 -3.07 3.73
N ASP A 97 -5.37 -2.89 5.04
CA ASP A 97 -4.60 -1.78 5.59
C ASP A 97 -3.11 -2.16 5.68
N MET A 98 -2.35 -1.60 4.76
CA MET A 98 -0.95 -1.93 4.52
C MET A 98 -0.01 -1.39 5.59
N VAL A 99 -0.46 -0.57 6.55
CA VAL A 99 0.40 0.15 7.52
C VAL A 99 1.29 -0.75 8.39
N LYS A 100 0.98 -2.05 8.52
CA LYS A 100 1.85 -3.01 9.22
C LYS A 100 3.05 -3.49 8.38
N MET A 101 3.02 -3.29 7.07
CA MET A 101 4.17 -3.50 6.18
C MET A 101 4.95 -2.20 6.04
N ASN A 102 5.72 -1.83 7.06
CA ASN A 102 6.39 -0.53 7.19
C ASN A 102 7.93 -0.59 7.30
N LYS A 103 8.55 -1.69 6.86
CA LYS A 103 10.01 -1.85 6.94
C LYS A 103 10.74 -1.15 5.80
N LEU A 104 11.92 -0.62 6.12
CA LEU A 104 12.96 -0.36 5.14
C LEU A 104 13.67 -1.69 4.87
N VAL A 105 13.55 -2.20 3.65
CA VAL A 105 14.06 -3.52 3.24
C VAL A 105 15.54 -3.42 2.86
N ASN A 106 15.90 -2.39 2.09
CA ASN A 106 17.27 -2.20 1.63
C ASN A 106 17.58 -0.70 1.39
N LEU A 107 18.83 -0.30 1.62
CA LEU A 107 19.38 0.99 1.22
C LEU A 107 20.72 0.73 0.52
N ASN A 108 20.71 0.78 -0.82
CA ASN A 108 21.91 0.58 -1.62
C ASN A 108 22.55 1.95 -1.93
N LYS A 109 23.75 2.15 -1.42
CA LYS A 109 24.51 3.40 -1.57
C LYS A 109 25.22 3.51 -2.92
N ASP A 110 25.48 2.39 -3.58
CA ASP A 110 26.18 2.34 -4.86
C ASP A 110 25.22 2.68 -6.00
N THR A 111 24.00 2.12 -5.99
CA THR A 111 22.96 2.45 -6.97
C THR A 111 22.07 3.61 -6.57
N MET A 112 22.26 4.17 -5.37
CA MET A 112 21.45 5.26 -4.82
C MET A 112 19.95 4.93 -4.75
N THR A 113 19.62 3.69 -4.36
CA THR A 113 18.23 3.20 -4.27
C THR A 113 17.85 2.80 -2.85
N VAL A 114 16.56 2.92 -2.56
CA VAL A 114 15.96 2.47 -1.30
C VAL A 114 14.74 1.60 -1.61
N THR A 115 14.66 0.44 -0.95
CA THR A 115 13.53 -0.48 -1.03
C THR A 115 12.79 -0.44 0.28
N VAL A 116 11.48 -0.22 0.22
CA VAL A 116 10.61 -0.11 1.39
C VAL A 116 9.33 -0.88 1.15
N GLU A 117 8.71 -1.36 2.23
CA GLU A 117 7.38 -1.92 2.19
C GLU A 117 6.32 -0.82 1.95
N ALA A 118 5.22 -1.17 1.27
CA ALA A 118 4.22 -0.21 0.79
C ALA A 118 3.55 0.63 1.89
N GLY A 119 3.44 0.08 3.11
CA GLY A 119 2.88 0.74 4.28
C GLY A 119 3.84 1.65 5.04
N MET A 120 5.11 1.74 4.63
CA MET A 120 6.07 2.63 5.28
C MET A 120 5.61 4.09 5.16
N ARG A 121 5.58 4.81 6.27
CA ARG A 121 5.21 6.22 6.26
C ARG A 121 6.34 7.08 5.74
N TRP A 122 5.99 8.16 5.02
CA TRP A 122 6.98 9.12 4.53
C TRP A 122 7.82 9.71 5.64
N ALA A 123 7.23 10.02 6.81
CA ALA A 123 7.96 10.58 7.96
C ALA A 123 9.07 9.63 8.44
N GLU A 124 8.79 8.32 8.45
CA GLU A 124 9.76 7.30 8.86
C GLU A 124 10.87 7.16 7.83
N LEU A 125 10.52 7.08 6.54
CA LEU A 125 11.49 6.98 5.45
C LEU A 125 12.43 8.19 5.41
N ILE A 126 11.85 9.39 5.49
CA ILE A 126 12.56 10.67 5.56
C ILE A 126 13.59 10.64 6.69
N ARG A 127 13.16 10.29 7.90
CA ARG A 127 14.05 10.22 9.07
C ARG A 127 15.18 9.21 8.88
N HIS A 128 14.90 8.04 8.31
CA HIS A 128 15.91 7.02 8.02
C HIS A 128 16.95 7.51 7.01
N LEU A 129 16.52 8.14 5.92
CA LEU A 129 17.42 8.64 4.88
C LEU A 129 18.26 9.81 5.39
N ASP A 130 17.65 10.79 6.07
CA ASP A 130 18.36 11.95 6.61
C ASP A 130 19.45 11.51 7.60
N ALA A 131 19.17 10.52 8.45
CA ALA A 131 20.15 9.96 9.39
C ALA A 131 21.34 9.25 8.70
N ASN A 132 21.18 8.84 7.44
CA ASN A 132 22.21 8.19 6.64
C ASN A 132 22.85 9.13 5.60
N GLY A 133 22.49 10.42 5.60
CA GLY A 133 23.03 11.42 4.67
C GLY A 133 22.41 11.38 3.26
N PHE A 134 21.25 10.72 3.10
CA PHE A 134 20.54 10.62 1.82
C PHE A 134 19.22 11.39 1.84
N LYS A 135 18.69 11.67 0.65
CA LYS A 135 17.35 12.23 0.48
C LYS A 135 16.74 11.79 -0.83
N LEU A 136 15.42 11.64 -0.84
CA LEU A 136 14.65 11.50 -2.08
C LEU A 136 14.29 12.88 -2.64
N GLY A 137 14.08 12.94 -3.95
CA GLY A 137 13.59 14.15 -4.63
C GLY A 137 12.19 14.53 -4.14
N PHE A 138 11.24 13.60 -4.25
CA PHE A 138 9.92 13.72 -3.61
C PHE A 138 10.03 13.46 -2.11
N ARG A 139 9.57 14.41 -1.28
CA ARG A 139 9.69 14.36 0.20
C ARG A 139 8.35 14.27 0.92
N GLY A 140 7.46 13.42 0.41
CA GLY A 140 6.13 13.22 0.96
C GLY A 140 5.10 14.22 0.44
N PRO A 141 3.81 13.86 0.55
CA PRO A 141 2.72 14.66 -0.02
C PRO A 141 2.38 15.89 0.82
N TYR A 142 1.71 16.86 0.21
CA TYR A 142 1.23 18.07 0.91
C TYR A 142 0.23 17.76 2.04
N GLY A 143 -0.53 16.65 1.92
CA GLY A 143 -1.45 16.15 2.94
C GLY A 143 -0.75 15.56 4.18
N GLY A 144 0.57 15.69 4.28
CA GLY A 144 1.35 15.33 5.45
C GLY A 144 2.03 13.97 5.35
N ASN A 145 3.14 13.85 6.08
CA ASN A 145 4.05 12.69 6.02
C ASN A 145 3.56 11.47 6.82
N ALA A 146 2.31 11.50 7.30
CA ALA A 146 1.59 10.32 7.77
C ALA A 146 1.11 9.42 6.62
N ALA A 147 1.12 9.92 5.38
CA ALA A 147 0.91 9.12 4.18
C ALA A 147 1.96 8.01 4.07
N THR A 148 1.53 6.90 3.49
CA THR A 148 2.37 5.74 3.18
C THR A 148 2.97 5.86 1.78
N VAL A 149 4.17 5.33 1.57
CA VAL A 149 4.86 5.35 0.28
C VAL A 149 4.02 4.70 -0.82
N GLY A 150 3.50 3.49 -0.59
CA GLY A 150 2.65 2.78 -1.56
C GLY A 150 1.38 3.55 -1.90
N GLY A 151 0.73 4.14 -0.89
CA GLY A 151 -0.43 5.02 -1.12
C GLY A 151 -0.10 6.23 -1.98
N SER A 152 1.04 6.90 -1.75
CA SER A 152 1.47 8.04 -2.58
C SER A 152 1.78 7.64 -4.01
N VAL A 153 2.38 6.47 -4.23
CA VAL A 153 2.66 5.92 -5.56
C VAL A 153 1.35 5.58 -6.30
N SER A 154 0.44 4.90 -5.62
CA SER A 154 -0.83 4.44 -6.19
C SER A 154 -1.77 5.58 -6.59
N ILE A 155 -1.74 6.74 -5.91
CA ILE A 155 -2.58 7.89 -6.25
C ILE A 155 -1.88 8.97 -7.09
N ASN A 156 -0.66 8.69 -7.57
CA ASN A 156 0.19 9.67 -8.27
C ASN A 156 0.35 10.99 -7.49
N SER A 157 0.77 10.87 -6.24
CA SER A 157 0.72 11.98 -5.28
C SER A 157 1.73 13.10 -5.61
N MET A 158 1.27 14.34 -5.48
CA MET A 158 2.11 15.55 -5.53
C MET A 158 2.49 16.01 -4.12
N GLY A 159 3.67 16.63 -4.00
CA GLY A 159 4.23 16.93 -2.70
C GLY A 159 5.48 17.79 -2.76
N TYR A 160 6.21 17.83 -1.65
CA TYR A 160 7.37 18.69 -1.49
C TYR A 160 8.45 18.37 -2.54
N ALA A 161 8.94 19.43 -3.19
CA ALA A 161 9.94 19.41 -4.26
C ALA A 161 9.51 18.71 -5.57
N ALA A 162 8.22 18.39 -5.73
CA ALA A 162 7.70 17.80 -6.96
C ALA A 162 7.84 18.70 -8.20
N SER A 163 7.92 20.02 -8.04
CA SER A 163 8.18 20.94 -9.15
C SER A 163 9.54 20.72 -9.83
N ARG A 164 10.51 20.15 -9.09
CA ARG A 164 11.85 19.83 -9.61
C ARG A 164 12.03 18.34 -9.90
N PHE A 165 11.44 17.47 -9.08
CA PHE A 165 11.70 16.04 -9.09
C PHE A 165 10.50 15.18 -9.52
N GLY A 166 9.38 15.80 -9.88
CA GLY A 166 8.16 15.09 -10.25
C GLY A 166 7.33 14.58 -9.06
N PRO A 167 6.15 13.99 -9.34
CA PRO A 167 5.30 13.36 -8.34
C PRO A 167 5.98 12.14 -7.70
N ALA A 168 5.35 11.55 -6.69
CA ALA A 168 5.86 10.35 -6.00
C ALA A 168 6.28 9.21 -6.97
N PRO A 169 5.52 8.90 -8.04
CA PRO A 169 5.90 7.85 -8.98
C PRO A 169 7.17 8.12 -9.80
N GLU A 170 7.61 9.37 -9.93
CA GLU A 170 8.77 9.72 -10.76
C GLU A 170 10.06 9.08 -10.22
N GLY A 171 10.15 8.93 -8.90
CA GLY A 171 11.29 8.28 -8.24
C GLY A 171 11.22 6.75 -8.20
N VAL A 172 10.18 6.12 -8.73
CA VAL A 172 9.98 4.67 -8.64
C VAL A 172 10.75 3.96 -9.76
N VAL A 173 11.67 3.07 -9.37
CA VAL A 173 12.49 2.27 -10.29
C VAL A 173 11.93 0.86 -10.51
N SER A 174 11.24 0.30 -9.53
CA SER A 174 10.65 -1.05 -9.56
C SER A 174 9.54 -1.16 -8.52
N LEU A 175 8.59 -2.07 -8.77
CA LEU A 175 7.55 -2.45 -7.81
C LEU A 175 7.47 -3.98 -7.69
N GLU A 176 7.04 -4.43 -6.53
CA GLU A 176 6.50 -5.77 -6.33
C GLU A 176 4.99 -5.64 -6.15
N VAL A 177 4.21 -6.29 -7.01
CA VAL A 177 2.74 -6.18 -7.04
C VAL A 177 2.14 -7.57 -6.95
N VAL A 178 1.18 -7.75 -6.03
CA VAL A 178 0.36 -8.97 -5.96
C VAL A 178 -0.88 -8.78 -6.83
N LEU A 179 -0.99 -9.58 -7.88
CA LEU A 179 -2.12 -9.55 -8.81
C LEU A 179 -3.37 -10.22 -8.22
N PRO A 180 -4.56 -10.05 -8.83
CA PRO A 180 -5.80 -10.74 -8.43
C PRO A 180 -5.73 -12.27 -8.47
N THR A 181 -4.76 -12.85 -9.18
CA THR A 181 -4.47 -14.30 -9.17
C THR A 181 -3.70 -14.73 -7.92
N GLY A 182 -3.19 -13.78 -7.15
CA GLY A 182 -2.25 -13.94 -6.05
C GLY A 182 -0.79 -14.06 -6.52
N ASP A 183 -0.50 -13.98 -7.81
CA ASP A 183 0.87 -14.04 -8.31
C ASP A 183 1.58 -12.71 -8.12
N ILE A 184 2.90 -12.78 -7.97
CA ILE A 184 3.74 -11.59 -7.81
C ILE A 184 4.33 -11.22 -9.16
N VAL A 185 4.18 -9.95 -9.52
CA VAL A 185 4.93 -9.33 -10.61
C VAL A 185 5.95 -8.37 -10.03
N THR A 186 7.21 -8.55 -10.42
CA THR A 186 8.29 -7.60 -10.13
C THR A 186 8.59 -6.81 -11.40
N THR A 187 8.53 -5.48 -11.32
CA THR A 187 8.65 -4.57 -12.47
C THR A 187 9.98 -3.80 -12.48
N GLY A 188 10.27 -3.13 -13.59
CA GLY A 188 11.52 -2.38 -13.77
C GLY A 188 12.77 -3.26 -13.58
N SER A 189 13.92 -2.69 -13.28
CA SER A 189 15.17 -3.46 -13.08
C SER A 189 15.08 -4.56 -12.00
N GLY A 190 14.11 -4.50 -11.09
CA GLY A 190 13.91 -5.51 -10.05
C GLY A 190 13.45 -6.88 -10.56
N TRP A 191 12.97 -7.02 -11.81
CA TRP A 191 12.56 -8.32 -12.36
C TRP A 191 13.73 -9.31 -12.43
N ASN A 192 14.95 -8.80 -12.66
CA ASN A 192 16.16 -9.62 -12.73
C ASN A 192 16.79 -9.72 -11.34
N LYS A 193 16.72 -10.90 -10.73
CA LYS A 193 17.24 -11.17 -9.39
C LYS A 193 18.76 -11.00 -9.27
N ASP A 194 19.47 -11.12 -10.39
CA ASP A 194 20.92 -10.97 -10.46
C ASP A 194 21.35 -9.52 -10.79
N ALA A 195 20.40 -8.65 -11.14
CA ALA A 195 20.67 -7.25 -11.40
C ALA A 195 20.48 -6.43 -10.12
N GLU A 196 21.34 -5.42 -9.94
CA GLU A 196 21.04 -4.37 -8.98
C GLU A 196 19.84 -3.55 -9.48
N THR A 197 19.01 -3.07 -8.56
CA THR A 197 17.90 -2.18 -8.94
C THR A 197 18.46 -0.78 -9.21
N PHE A 198 18.23 -0.25 -10.42
CA PHE A 198 18.76 1.07 -10.81
C PHE A 198 17.88 1.85 -11.82
N THR A 199 16.98 1.19 -12.57
CA THR A 199 16.15 1.88 -13.57
C THR A 199 14.76 1.28 -13.72
N ARG A 200 13.80 2.14 -14.08
CA ARG A 200 12.45 1.78 -14.54
C ARG A 200 12.39 1.62 -16.05
N TYR A 201 12.97 2.58 -16.78
CA TYR A 201 13.00 2.58 -18.24
C TYR A 201 14.21 1.77 -18.71
N SER A 202 13.95 0.65 -19.36
CA SER A 202 14.98 -0.19 -19.99
C SER A 202 14.56 -0.47 -21.44
N SER A 203 15.26 -1.37 -22.14
CA SER A 203 14.98 -1.74 -23.53
C SER A 203 13.61 -2.41 -23.78
N PHE A 204 12.75 -2.46 -22.78
CA PHE A 204 11.45 -3.13 -22.79
C PHE A 204 10.33 -2.18 -22.32
N SER A 205 9.09 -2.63 -22.44
CA SER A 205 7.92 -1.89 -21.98
C SER A 205 8.00 -1.53 -20.51
N ASP A 206 7.57 -0.32 -20.18
CA ASP A 206 7.46 0.16 -18.80
C ASP A 206 6.24 -0.47 -18.10
N LEU A 207 6.42 -1.71 -17.63
CA LEU A 207 5.40 -2.41 -16.83
C LEU A 207 5.26 -1.81 -15.43
N THR A 208 6.24 -1.04 -14.94
CA THR A 208 6.08 -0.33 -13.67
C THR A 208 4.99 0.72 -13.80
N GLY A 209 5.01 1.47 -14.90
CA GLY A 209 4.12 2.60 -15.18
C GLY A 209 2.63 2.28 -15.14
N ILE A 210 2.22 1.04 -15.44
CA ILE A 210 0.79 0.67 -15.41
C ILE A 210 0.21 0.71 -13.98
N PHE A 211 1.04 0.46 -12.96
CA PHE A 211 0.64 0.44 -11.55
C PHE A 211 0.80 1.81 -10.86
N LEU A 212 1.37 2.81 -11.54
CA LEU A 212 1.60 4.13 -10.98
C LEU A 212 0.37 5.01 -11.24
N GLY A 213 -0.33 5.41 -10.17
CA GLY A 213 -1.61 6.10 -10.33
C GLY A 213 -2.80 5.14 -10.56
N ASP A 214 -2.64 3.85 -10.26
CA ASP A 214 -3.68 2.83 -10.45
C ASP A 214 -4.82 2.92 -9.43
N HIS A 215 -4.65 3.69 -8.36
CA HIS A 215 -5.58 3.79 -7.23
C HIS A 215 -5.93 2.42 -6.59
N GLY A 216 -5.04 1.42 -6.70
CA GLY A 216 -5.24 0.07 -6.17
C GLY A 216 -6.29 -0.74 -6.93
N SER A 217 -6.53 -0.40 -8.19
CA SER A 217 -7.52 -1.07 -9.04
C SER A 217 -6.95 -2.21 -9.89
N LEU A 218 -5.62 -2.36 -9.95
CA LEU A 218 -4.90 -3.36 -10.75
C LEU A 218 -4.23 -4.44 -9.90
#